data_AF-A0AAE4AFJ4-F1
#
_entry.id   AF-A0AAE4AFJ4-F1
#
_cell.length_a   1.000
_cell.length_b   1.000
_cell.length_c   1.000
_cell.angle_alpha   90.00
_cell.angle_beta   90.00
_cell.angle_gamma   90.00
#
_symmetry.space_group_name_H-M   'P 1'
#
loop_
_entity.id
_entity.type
_entity.pdbx_description
1 polymer ?
#
loop_
_entity_poly.entity_id
_entity_poly.type
_entity_poly.pdbx_seq_one_letter_code
_entity_poly.pdbx_strand_id
1 'polypeptide(L)' 'MSAAGLPQIAAVKGSNTAGGADVSALADVSIIVHDQSTVSLAGPSRLRRAVRNLGPTGGRAGVVRM' A
#
# COMPACT_ATOMS: atom_id res chain seq x y z
N MET A 1 13.22 1.05 15.43
CA MET A 1 14.19 -0.01 15.08
C MET A 1 15.16 0.47 14.01
N SER A 2 14.69 0.95 12.85
CA SER A 2 15.54 1.53 11.80
C SER A 2 16.53 2.59 12.31
N ALA A 3 16.07 3.58 13.10
CA ALA A 3 16.93 4.59 13.72
C ALA A 3 18.02 4.04 14.68
N ALA A 4 17.86 2.81 15.17
CA ALA A 4 18.87 2.13 15.99
C ALA A 4 19.81 1.24 15.15
N GLY A 5 19.79 1.38 13.82
CA GLY A 5 20.62 0.59 12.90
C GLY A 5 20.10 -0.82 12.63
N LEU A 6 18.85 -1.15 13.00
CA LEU A 6 18.25 -2.46 12.75
C LEU A 6 17.38 -2.41 11.50
N PRO A 7 17.85 -2.95 10.35
CA PRO A 7 17.13 -2.85 9.09
C PRO A 7 15.78 -3.57 9.17
N GLN A 8 14.74 -2.89 8.68
CA GLN A 8 13.38 -3.38 8.55
C GLN A 8 13.07 -3.64 7.08
N ILE A 9 12.69 -4.88 6.75
CA ILE A 9 12.36 -5.29 5.39
C ILE A 9 10.91 -5.75 5.35
N ALA A 10 10.14 -5.25 4.39
CA ALA A 10 8.77 -5.69 4.14
C ALA A 10 8.66 -6.43 2.79
N ALA A 11 7.92 -7.54 2.78
CA ALA A 11 7.61 -8.30 1.58
C ALA A 11 6.08 -8.40 1.40
N VAL A 12 5.56 -7.77 0.36
CA VAL A 12 4.13 -7.77 0.04
C VAL A 12 3.86 -8.79 -1.06
N LYS A 13 3.05 -9.81 -0.73
CA LYS A 13 2.60 -10.90 -1.62
C LYS A 13 1.09 -10.89 -1.89
N GLY A 14 0.42 -9.75 -1.65
CA GLY A 14 -1.03 -9.63 -1.77
C GLY A 14 -1.55 -8.23 -1.41
N SER A 15 -2.79 -8.15 -0.92
CA SER A 15 -3.38 -6.89 -0.46
C SER A 15 -2.77 -6.45 0.87
N ASN A 16 -2.29 -5.22 0.92
CA ASN A 16 -1.78 -4.57 2.12
C ASN A 16 -2.51 -3.22 2.31
N THR A 17 -3.55 -3.22 3.15
CA THR A 17 -4.50 -2.09 3.27
C THR A 17 -4.46 -1.42 4.65
N ALA A 18 -4.77 -0.14 4.72
CA ALA A 18 -4.87 0.66 5.95
C ALA A 18 -3.57 0.60 6.76
N GLY A 19 -3.60 0.25 8.05
CA GLY A 19 -2.41 0.22 8.89
C GLY A 19 -1.32 -0.75 8.42
N GLY A 20 -1.66 -1.74 7.59
CA GLY A 20 -0.65 -2.58 6.95
C GLY A 20 0.19 -1.83 5.93
N ALA A 21 -0.37 -0.84 5.23
CA ALA A 21 0.36 -0.04 4.25
C ALA A 21 1.51 0.75 4.90
N ASP A 22 1.32 1.20 6.15
CA ASP A 22 2.36 1.90 6.91
C ASP A 22 3.57 0.98 7.16
N VAL A 23 3.36 -0.33 7.34
CA VAL A 23 4.45 -1.30 7.54
C VAL A 23 5.41 -1.32 6.34
N SER A 24 4.88 -1.31 5.12
CA SER A 24 5.71 -1.28 3.90
C SER A 24 6.21 0.12 3.56
N ALA A 25 5.45 1.17 3.90
CA ALA A 25 5.85 2.54 3.65
C ALA A 25 6.98 3.02 4.59
N LEU A 26 7.08 2.43 5.79
CA LEU A 26 8.08 2.79 6.81
C LEU A 26 9.22 1.76 6.92
N ALA A 27 9.18 0.68 6.14
CA ALA A 27 10.31 -0.23 6.01
C ALA A 27 11.48 0.46 5.30
N ASP A 28 12.72 0.09 5.66
CA ASP A 28 13.91 0.59 4.99
C ASP A 28 13.96 0.08 3.54
N VAL A 29 13.45 -1.14 3.31
CA VAL A 29 13.31 -1.76 2.00
C VAL A 29 11.96 -2.47 1.91
N SER A 30 11.26 -2.27 0.79
CA SER A 30 10.00 -2.94 0.48
C SER A 30 10.08 -3.68 -0.84
N ILE A 31 9.69 -4.96 -0.83
CA ILE A 31 9.57 -5.81 -2.02
C ILE A 31 8.08 -6.03 -2.28
N ILE A 32 7.61 -5.61 -3.45
CA ILE A 32 6.20 -5.68 -3.84
C ILE A 32 6.08 -6.51 -5.11
N VAL A 33 5.31 -7.60 -5.07
CA VAL A 33 5.15 -8.45 -6.26
C VAL A 33 4.24 -7.76 -7.27
N HIS A 34 4.81 -7.45 -8.44
CA HIS A 34 4.09 -6.84 -9.56
C HIS A 34 2.84 -7.65 -9.94
N ASP A 35 1.75 -6.94 -10.26
CA ASP A 35 0.42 -7.47 -10.61
C ASP A 35 -0.28 -8.38 -9.57
N GLN A 36 0.40 -8.83 -8.51
CA GLN A 36 -0.18 -9.65 -7.44
C GLN A 36 -0.45 -8.87 -6.17
N SER A 37 0.29 -7.78 -5.95
CA SER A 37 0.25 -7.02 -4.70
C SER A 37 -0.33 -5.63 -4.88
N THR A 38 -1.04 -5.17 -3.85
CA THR A 38 -1.57 -3.81 -3.77
C THR A 38 -1.28 -3.22 -2.41
N VAL A 39 -0.85 -1.95 -2.37
CA VAL A 39 -0.60 -1.21 -1.13
C VAL A 39 -1.49 0.02 -1.15
N SER A 40 -2.34 0.21 -0.13
CA SER A 40 -3.33 1.29 -0.13
C SER A 40 -3.78 1.68 1.27
N LEU A 41 -3.90 2.98 1.57
CA LEU A 41 -4.42 3.44 2.86
C LEU A 41 -5.92 3.12 3.04
N ALA A 42 -6.67 3.04 1.96
CA ALA A 42 -8.09 2.71 1.98
C ALA A 42 -8.47 1.85 0.77
N GLY A 43 -9.26 0.80 1.02
CA GLY A 43 -9.78 -0.04 -0.05
C GLY A 43 -10.82 0.69 -0.92
N PRO A 44 -11.13 0.16 -2.13
CA PRO A 44 -11.99 0.83 -3.11
C PRO A 44 -13.41 1.15 -2.60
N SER A 45 -13.98 0.30 -1.74
CA SER A 45 -15.30 0.53 -1.13
C SER A 45 -15.31 1.72 -0.18
N ARG A 46 -14.26 1.90 0.62
CA ARG A 46 -14.10 3.06 1.51
C ARG A 46 -13.82 4.32 0.71
N LEU A 47 -12.98 4.23 -0.33
CA LEU A 47 -12.66 5.36 -1.21
C LEU A 47 -13.91 5.88 -1.93
N ARG A 48 -14.74 5.00 -2.50
CA ARG A 48 -16.00 5.37 -3.17
C ARG A 48 -17.03 6.01 -2.25
N ARG A 49 -17.04 5.66 -0.97
CA ARG A 49 -17.92 6.29 0.03
C ARG A 49 -17.42 7.67 0.45
N ALA A 50 -16.10 7.83 0.55
CA ALA A 50 -15.47 9.08 0.99
C ALA A 50 -15.43 10.14 -0.10
N VAL A 51 -15.31 9.74 -1.37
CA VAL A 51 -15.13 10.65 -2.51
C VAL A 51 -16.29 10.51 -3.47
N ARG A 52 -17.05 11.61 -3.65
CA ARG A 52 -18.33 11.65 -4.38
C ARG A 52 -18.24 11.40 -5.90
N ASN A 53 -17.05 11.47 -6.51
CA ASN A 53 -16.90 11.51 -7.97
C ASN A 53 -15.80 10.58 -8.54
N LEU A 54 -15.46 9.51 -7.84
CA LEU A 54 -14.58 8.50 -8.44
C LEU A 54 -15.33 7.84 -9.61
N GLY A 55 -14.85 8.06 -10.84
CA GLY A 55 -15.36 7.38 -12.03
C GLY A 55 -15.28 5.85 -11.92
N PRO A 56 -15.74 5.09 -12.93
CA PRO A 56 -15.70 3.62 -12.90
C PRO A 56 -14.28 3.05 -12.72
N THR A 57 -13.28 3.87 -12.99
CA THR A 57 -11.85 3.61 -12.79
C THR A 57 -11.38 3.85 -11.36
N GLY A 58 -12.27 4.17 -10.40
CA GLY A 58 -11.99 4.56 -9.02
C GLY A 58 -10.72 3.91 -8.52
N GLY A 59 -9.65 4.71 -8.58
CA GLY A 59 -8.29 4.31 -8.91
C GLY A 59 -8.00 2.82 -8.78
N ARG A 60 -7.40 2.21 -9.81
CA ARG A 60 -6.28 1.32 -9.52
C ARG A 60 -5.38 2.14 -8.61
N ALA A 61 -5.50 1.97 -7.29
CA ALA A 61 -4.67 2.65 -6.32
C ALA A 61 -3.27 2.40 -6.83
N GLY A 62 -2.62 3.48 -7.27
CA GLY A 62 -1.46 3.38 -8.15
C GLY A 62 -0.53 2.34 -7.57
N VAL A 63 -0.10 1.39 -8.40
CA VAL A 63 1.04 0.55 -8.05
C VAL A 63 2.13 1.56 -7.72
N VAL A 64 2.37 1.75 -6.42
CA VAL A 64 3.46 2.58 -5.93
C VAL A 64 4.70 1.81 -6.36
N ARG A 65 5.23 2.19 -7.51
CA ARG A 65 6.56 1.78 -7.95
C ARG A 65 7.54 2.61 -7.11
N MET A 66 7.89 2.07 -5.95
CA MET A 66 9.14 2.40 -5.28
C MET A 66 10.27 1.63 -5.97
#